data_AF-A0A2A4UH40-F1
#
_entry.id   AF-A0A2A4UH40-F1
#
_cell.length_a   1.000
_cell.length_b   1.000
_cell.length_c   1.000
_cell.angle_alpha   90.00
_cell.angle_beta   90.00
_cell.angle_gamma   90.00
#
_symmetry.space_group_name_H-M   'P 1'
#
loop_
_entity.id
_entity.type
_entity.pdbx_description
1 polymer ?
#
loop_
_entity_poly.entity_id
_entity_poly.type
_entity_poly.pdbx_seq_one_letter_code
_entity_poly.pdbx_strand_id
1 'polypeptide(L)'
;MFKNKLLITFIAAFGMAQISQASIVDYISEDFEGDLSKWTGKNEGAHSGEIVVDPLGSSNNVLKFNTMISAGDIFSVDSIVAVSGVQYTLSFDYLGLPGNQSGPLGGYIGISEGFPGDHKWLAGTGSLSDPFLTIVDTGEWIHYDFTFNFDDFATMTGFVGSDMHLMLEDFIGDGGVAGDIFFDNIFFRATTDVPEPAPFALLGFGLIGLGLIRRRKA
;
A
#
# COMPACT_ATOMS: atom_id res chain seq x y z
N MET A 1 31.24 -48.25 51.94
CA MET A 1 30.20 -49.10 51.31
C MET A 1 29.09 -48.18 50.81
N PHE A 2 28.92 -48.14 49.49
CA PHE A 2 27.89 -47.49 48.64
C PHE A 2 27.51 -46.00 48.79
N LYS A 3 27.89 -45.27 47.73
CA LYS A 3 27.45 -43.95 47.24
C LYS A 3 25.96 -43.95 46.86
N ASN A 4 25.29 -42.79 46.87
CA ASN A 4 24.38 -42.26 45.82
C ASN A 4 23.51 -41.11 46.40
N LYS A 5 23.12 -40.04 45.71
CA LYS A 5 23.48 -39.40 44.43
C LYS A 5 22.76 -38.05 44.50
N LEU A 6 23.49 -36.96 44.28
CA LEU A 6 22.93 -35.60 44.18
C LEU A 6 22.07 -35.54 42.91
N LEU A 7 20.76 -35.32 43.05
CA LEU A 7 19.85 -35.13 41.93
C LEU A 7 19.93 -33.66 41.49
N ILE A 8 20.68 -33.39 40.41
CA ILE A 8 20.70 -32.08 39.76
C ILE A 8 19.64 -32.11 38.66
N THR A 9 18.52 -31.41 38.88
CA THR A 9 17.52 -31.15 37.85
C THR A 9 18.04 -30.03 36.94
N PHE A 10 18.48 -30.38 35.74
CA PHE A 10 18.73 -29.40 34.68
C PHE A 10 17.40 -29.03 34.03
N ILE A 11 16.88 -27.83 34.31
CA ILE A 11 15.84 -27.21 33.49
C ILE A 11 16.57 -26.43 32.40
N ALA A 12 16.70 -27.01 31.21
CA ALA A 12 17.15 -26.27 30.03
C ALA A 12 15.96 -25.48 29.48
N ALA A 13 15.91 -24.18 29.79
CA ALA A 13 15.00 -23.26 29.12
C ALA A 13 15.57 -22.97 27.72
N PHE A 14 15.04 -23.63 26.69
CA PHE A 14 15.29 -23.26 25.30
C PHE A 14 14.38 -22.09 24.93
N GLY A 15 14.91 -20.87 24.99
CA GLY A 15 14.27 -19.72 24.37
C GLY A 15 14.42 -19.83 22.85
N MET A 16 13.34 -20.19 22.14
CA MET A 16 13.31 -20.09 20.68
C MET A 16 13.01 -18.64 20.32
N ALA A 17 14.02 -17.94 19.79
CA ALA A 17 13.79 -16.66 19.14
C ALA A 17 13.00 -16.92 17.85
N GLN A 18 11.80 -16.35 17.74
CA GLN A 18 11.08 -16.31 16.47
C GLN A 18 11.77 -15.27 15.59
N ILE A 19 12.19 -15.68 14.39
CA ILE A 19 12.63 -14.76 13.35
C ILE A 19 11.37 -14.48 12.53
N SER A 20 10.81 -13.27 12.64
CA SER A 20 9.77 -12.82 11.72
C SER A 20 10.40 -12.49 10.37
N GLN A 21 9.79 -12.95 9.29
CA GLN A 21 10.06 -12.44 7.95
C GLN A 21 8.89 -11.55 7.54
N ALA A 22 9.21 -10.35 7.05
CA ALA A 22 8.23 -9.49 6.42
C ALA A 22 7.80 -10.13 5.09
N SER A 23 6.49 -10.22 4.86
CA SER A 23 5.91 -10.60 3.58
C SER A 23 5.27 -9.37 2.94
N ILE A 24 5.42 -9.24 1.62
CA ILE A 24 4.84 -8.15 0.83
C ILE A 24 3.62 -8.71 0.09
N VAL A 25 2.50 -7.99 0.18
CA VAL A 25 1.28 -8.25 -0.56
C VAL A 25 1.01 -7.04 -1.45
N ASP A 26 1.15 -7.20 -2.75
CA ASP A 26 0.80 -6.17 -3.73
C ASP A 26 -0.71 -6.25 -4.03
N TYR A 27 -1.45 -5.19 -3.71
CA TYR A 27 -2.88 -5.11 -4.01
C TYR A 27 -3.13 -4.48 -5.38
N ILE A 28 -2.38 -3.41 -5.69
CA ILE A 28 -2.51 -2.67 -6.94
C ILE A 28 -1.11 -2.50 -7.52
N SER A 29 -1.02 -2.75 -8.83
CA SER A 29 0.12 -2.43 -9.68
C SER A 29 -0.41 -1.97 -11.03
N GLU A 30 -0.03 -0.76 -11.42
CA GLU A 30 -0.47 -0.11 -12.64
C GLU A 30 0.69 0.66 -13.28
N ASP A 31 1.01 0.28 -14.52
CA ASP A 31 2.02 0.89 -15.40
C ASP A 31 1.38 1.51 -16.65
N PHE A 32 0.05 1.44 -16.78
CA PHE A 32 -0.74 2.00 -17.88
C PHE A 32 -0.35 1.54 -19.29
N GLU A 33 0.37 0.42 -19.41
CA GLU A 33 0.71 -0.19 -20.71
C GLU A 33 -0.40 -1.10 -21.26
N GLY A 34 -1.47 -1.28 -20.47
CA GLY A 34 -2.65 -2.08 -20.81
C GLY A 34 -3.89 -1.23 -21.10
N ASP A 35 -4.96 -1.52 -20.35
CA ASP A 35 -6.23 -0.78 -20.40
C ASP A 35 -6.68 -0.40 -18.98
N LEU A 36 -7.78 0.34 -18.88
CA LEU A 36 -8.35 0.79 -17.60
C LEU A 36 -9.40 -0.18 -17.03
N SER A 37 -9.37 -1.47 -17.37
CA SER A 37 -10.37 -2.44 -16.88
C SER A 37 -10.33 -2.69 -15.37
N LYS A 38 -9.20 -2.36 -14.72
CA LYS A 38 -9.06 -2.40 -13.25
C LYS A 38 -9.61 -1.15 -12.56
N TRP A 39 -10.19 -0.23 -13.32
CA TRP A 39 -10.59 1.07 -12.84
C TRP A 39 -12.05 1.37 -13.18
N THR A 40 -12.70 2.16 -12.33
CA THR A 40 -14.09 2.59 -12.48
C THR A 40 -14.24 4.06 -12.09
N GLY A 41 -15.30 4.71 -12.56
CA GLY A 41 -15.71 6.02 -12.07
C GLY A 41 -16.63 5.91 -10.86
N LYS A 42 -17.16 7.06 -10.45
CA LYS A 42 -18.11 7.18 -9.34
C LYS A 42 -19.35 6.32 -9.57
N ASN A 43 -19.87 5.74 -8.49
CA ASN A 43 -20.99 4.81 -8.45
C ASN A 43 -20.81 3.66 -9.46
N GLU A 44 -19.58 3.17 -9.59
CA GLU A 44 -19.21 2.11 -10.54
C GLU A 44 -19.51 2.48 -12.00
N GLY A 45 -19.44 3.78 -12.31
CA GLY A 45 -19.80 4.35 -13.61
C GLY A 45 -18.59 4.69 -14.49
N ALA A 46 -18.82 5.57 -15.47
CA ALA A 46 -17.75 6.09 -16.32
C ALA A 46 -16.78 6.99 -15.51
N HIS A 47 -15.49 6.86 -15.81
CA HIS A 47 -14.42 7.73 -15.29
C HIS A 47 -13.89 8.68 -16.37
N SER A 48 -13.12 9.68 -15.95
CA SER A 48 -12.46 10.65 -16.84
C SER A 48 -11.02 10.27 -17.21
N GLY A 49 -10.47 9.23 -16.58
CA GLY A 49 -9.12 8.74 -16.84
C GLY A 49 -8.93 8.28 -18.29
N GLU A 50 -7.80 8.65 -18.89
CA GLU A 50 -7.37 8.27 -20.23
C GLU A 50 -5.89 7.90 -20.21
N ILE A 51 -5.56 6.78 -20.85
CA ILE A 51 -4.18 6.39 -21.12
C ILE A 51 -3.69 7.16 -22.35
N VAL A 52 -2.56 7.85 -22.22
CA VAL A 52 -1.91 8.59 -23.30
C VAL A 52 -0.42 8.28 -23.34
N VAL A 53 0.22 8.59 -24.46
CA VAL A 53 1.69 8.56 -24.56
C VAL A 53 2.26 9.59 -23.59
N ASP A 54 3.33 9.22 -22.87
CA ASP A 54 4.05 10.11 -21.96
C ASP A 54 4.43 11.43 -22.67
N PRO A 55 4.02 12.59 -22.11
CA PRO A 55 4.27 13.89 -22.75
C PRO A 55 5.76 14.26 -22.81
N LEU A 56 6.63 13.64 -22.00
CA LEU A 56 8.06 13.86 -22.01
C LEU A 56 8.84 12.78 -22.80
N GLY A 57 8.17 11.71 -23.25
CA GLY A 57 8.81 10.62 -23.98
C GLY A 57 7.82 9.67 -24.67
N SER A 58 8.13 9.20 -25.88
CA SER A 58 7.16 8.40 -26.67
C SER A 58 7.17 6.89 -26.43
N SER A 59 7.95 6.39 -25.47
CA SER A 59 8.13 4.95 -25.24
C SER A 59 7.32 4.38 -24.07
N ASN A 60 6.50 5.21 -23.43
CA ASN A 60 5.75 4.90 -22.22
C ASN A 60 4.33 5.46 -22.36
N ASN A 61 3.36 4.82 -21.73
CA ASN A 61 2.00 5.29 -21.59
C ASN A 61 1.72 5.65 -20.13
N VAL A 62 0.87 6.65 -19.91
CA VAL A 62 0.61 7.20 -18.59
C VAL A 62 -0.86 7.58 -18.47
N LEU A 63 -1.35 7.65 -17.24
CA LEU A 63 -2.69 8.13 -16.97
C LEU A 63 -2.74 9.65 -16.93
N LYS A 64 -3.74 10.22 -17.58
CA LYS A 64 -4.21 11.61 -17.37
C LYS A 64 -5.72 11.64 -17.18
N PHE A 65 -6.29 12.82 -16.97
CA PHE A 65 -7.73 13.03 -16.88
C PHE A 65 -8.24 13.99 -17.96
N ASN A 66 -9.44 13.71 -18.49
CA ASN A 66 -10.07 14.53 -19.54
C ASN A 66 -11.05 15.58 -19.01
N THR A 67 -11.36 15.51 -17.74
CA THR A 67 -12.22 16.47 -17.04
C THR A 67 -11.72 16.59 -15.61
N MET A 68 -11.77 17.79 -15.04
CA MET A 68 -11.55 17.97 -13.61
C MET A 68 -12.85 17.77 -12.86
N ILE A 69 -12.84 16.95 -11.82
CA ILE A 69 -13.99 16.81 -10.91
C ILE A 69 -13.53 16.93 -9.44
N SER A 70 -14.42 16.60 -8.50
CA SER A 70 -14.13 16.60 -7.06
C SER A 70 -14.53 15.29 -6.43
N ALA A 71 -13.78 14.81 -5.44
CA ALA A 71 -13.95 13.53 -4.76
C ALA A 71 -13.72 12.29 -5.66
N GLY A 72 -12.64 12.29 -6.44
CA GLY A 72 -12.11 11.16 -7.20
C GLY A 72 -12.62 11.09 -8.64
N ASP A 73 -11.70 11.10 -9.61
CA ASP A 73 -11.98 10.90 -11.03
C ASP A 73 -12.11 9.42 -11.40
N ILE A 74 -11.29 8.60 -10.76
CA ILE A 74 -11.16 7.18 -11.05
C ILE A 74 -10.81 6.41 -9.77
N PHE A 75 -11.28 5.18 -9.65
CA PHE A 75 -11.16 4.31 -8.48
C PHE A 75 -10.76 2.90 -8.90
N SER A 76 -9.96 2.20 -8.11
CA SER A 76 -9.69 0.77 -8.34
C SER A 76 -11.00 -0.02 -8.22
N VAL A 77 -11.24 -0.98 -9.12
CA VAL A 77 -12.42 -1.86 -9.05
C VAL A 77 -12.28 -2.80 -7.86
N ASP A 78 -11.11 -3.43 -7.72
CA ASP A 78 -10.82 -4.29 -6.58
C ASP A 78 -10.72 -3.45 -5.32
N SER A 79 -11.34 -3.95 -4.25
CA SER A 79 -11.29 -3.33 -2.94
C SER A 79 -10.32 -4.06 -2.01
N ILE A 80 -9.84 -3.33 -1.02
CA ILE A 80 -8.83 -3.76 -0.07
C ILE A 80 -9.43 -3.63 1.33
N VAL A 81 -9.47 -4.73 2.06
CA VAL A 81 -9.81 -4.70 3.48
C VAL A 81 -8.54 -4.40 4.27
N ALA A 82 -8.56 -3.30 4.99
CA ALA A 82 -7.46 -2.92 5.85
C ALA A 82 -7.27 -3.91 7.00
N VAL A 83 -6.03 -4.22 7.32
CA VAL A 83 -5.68 -5.14 8.41
C VAL A 83 -5.02 -4.36 9.54
N SER A 84 -5.54 -4.50 10.75
CA SER A 84 -4.96 -3.88 11.94
C SER A 84 -3.51 -4.36 12.17
N GLY A 85 -2.64 -3.45 12.60
CA GLY A 85 -1.21 -3.68 12.78
C GLY A 85 -0.39 -3.77 11.49
N VAL A 86 -1.00 -3.67 10.30
CA VAL A 86 -0.30 -3.76 9.02
C VAL A 86 0.16 -2.39 8.55
N GLN A 87 1.35 -2.36 7.95
CA GLN A 87 1.88 -1.19 7.26
C GLN A 87 1.51 -1.25 5.78
N TYR A 88 1.01 -0.14 5.25
CA TYR A 88 0.69 0.06 3.84
C TYR A 88 1.66 1.07 3.23
N THR A 89 2.03 0.82 1.97
CA THR A 89 2.89 1.69 1.18
C THR A 89 2.20 1.99 -0.15
N LEU A 90 2.07 3.28 -0.44
CA LEU A 90 1.72 3.83 -1.75
C LEU A 90 3.00 4.35 -2.40
N SER A 91 3.33 3.90 -3.61
CA SER A 91 4.40 4.46 -4.41
C SER A 91 3.92 4.74 -5.83
N PHE A 92 4.33 5.85 -6.43
CA PHE A 92 3.89 6.25 -7.76
C PHE A 92 4.85 7.28 -8.36
N ASP A 93 4.83 7.41 -9.67
CA ASP A 93 5.43 8.52 -10.39
C ASP A 93 4.35 9.55 -10.71
N TYR A 94 4.70 10.83 -10.57
CA TYR A 94 3.84 11.96 -10.84
C TYR A 94 4.54 12.98 -11.73
N LEU A 95 3.78 13.55 -12.66
CA LEU A 95 4.19 14.67 -13.48
C LEU A 95 3.06 15.70 -13.52
N GLY A 96 3.36 16.92 -13.06
CA GLY A 96 2.53 18.10 -13.32
C GLY A 96 3.19 19.00 -14.36
N LEU A 97 2.47 19.37 -15.42
CA LEU A 97 2.90 20.26 -16.49
C LEU A 97 2.26 21.65 -16.33
N PRO A 98 2.83 22.54 -15.51
CA PRO A 98 2.16 23.80 -15.13
C PRO A 98 1.97 24.78 -16.29
N GLY A 99 2.68 24.61 -17.41
CA GLY A 99 2.62 25.54 -18.54
C GLY A 99 2.93 26.98 -18.08
N ASN A 100 1.92 27.87 -18.15
CA ASN A 100 2.01 29.25 -17.65
C ASN A 100 1.26 29.47 -16.32
N GLN A 101 0.71 28.41 -15.73
CA GLN A 101 -0.01 28.48 -14.47
C GLN A 101 0.96 28.53 -13.29
N SER A 102 0.49 29.15 -12.21
CA SER A 102 1.21 29.23 -10.95
C SER A 102 0.31 28.67 -9.87
N GLY A 103 0.85 27.75 -9.06
CA GLY A 103 0.11 27.08 -7.99
C GLY A 103 -0.07 25.59 -8.28
N PRO A 104 -0.84 24.89 -7.41
CA PRO A 104 -1.08 23.47 -7.55
C PRO A 104 -1.99 23.18 -8.75
N LEU A 105 -1.68 22.11 -9.48
CA LEU A 105 -2.44 21.67 -10.65
C LEU A 105 -3.62 20.76 -10.33
N GLY A 106 -3.77 20.30 -9.08
CA GLY A 106 -4.91 19.49 -8.66
C GLY A 106 -4.64 17.99 -8.73
N GLY A 107 -3.39 17.55 -8.81
CA GLY A 107 -3.07 16.12 -8.73
C GLY A 107 -3.26 15.57 -7.32
N TYR A 108 -4.15 14.59 -7.18
CA TYR A 108 -4.38 13.89 -5.92
C TYR A 108 -4.46 12.38 -6.10
N ILE A 109 -3.93 11.65 -5.11
CA ILE A 109 -4.08 10.20 -4.97
C ILE A 109 -4.41 9.86 -3.52
N GLY A 110 -5.40 9.01 -3.32
CA GLY A 110 -5.98 8.74 -2.02
C GLY A 110 -6.62 7.37 -1.93
N ILE A 111 -7.36 7.16 -0.84
CA ILE A 111 -8.18 5.97 -0.61
C ILE A 111 -9.62 6.36 -0.28
N SER A 112 -10.58 5.59 -0.79
CA SER A 112 -12.02 5.78 -0.57
C SER A 112 -12.68 4.52 -0.02
N GLU A 113 -13.68 4.66 0.83
CA GLU A 113 -14.65 3.61 1.13
C GLU A 113 -15.85 3.71 0.17
N GLY A 114 -15.79 3.02 -0.98
CA GLY A 114 -16.77 3.11 -2.07
C GLY A 114 -16.42 4.12 -3.17
N PHE A 115 -17.43 4.65 -3.88
CA PHE A 115 -17.24 5.37 -5.17
C PHE A 115 -18.03 6.70 -5.33
N PRO A 116 -17.72 7.80 -4.64
CA PRO A 116 -16.89 7.87 -3.45
C PRO A 116 -17.73 7.60 -2.20
N GLY A 117 -17.07 7.22 -1.11
CA GLY A 117 -17.64 7.39 0.23
C GLY A 117 -16.73 8.27 1.08
N ASP A 118 -16.54 7.89 2.35
CA ASP A 118 -15.51 8.53 3.17
C ASP A 118 -14.15 8.28 2.52
N HIS A 119 -13.34 9.32 2.39
CA HIS A 119 -12.05 9.23 1.71
C HIS A 119 -10.99 10.08 2.39
N LYS A 120 -9.73 9.74 2.11
CA LYS A 120 -8.55 10.45 2.61
C LYS A 120 -7.53 10.56 1.49
N TRP A 121 -7.01 11.77 1.32
CA TRP A 121 -5.95 12.05 0.34
C TRP A 121 -4.60 11.70 0.95
N LEU A 122 -3.94 10.71 0.38
CA LEU A 122 -2.62 10.29 0.83
C LEU A 122 -1.56 11.23 0.29
N ALA A 123 -1.69 11.66 -0.97
CA ALA A 123 -0.83 12.67 -1.57
C ALA A 123 -1.62 13.66 -2.43
N GLY A 124 -1.13 14.90 -2.52
CA GLY A 124 -1.82 15.95 -3.27
C GLY A 124 -1.00 17.22 -3.50
N THR A 125 -1.27 17.94 -4.59
CA THR A 125 -0.57 19.19 -4.96
C THR A 125 -0.97 20.39 -4.07
N GLY A 126 -2.25 20.48 -3.70
CA GLY A 126 -2.80 21.58 -2.93
C GLY A 126 -3.07 21.26 -1.47
N SER A 127 -3.19 22.29 -0.63
CA SER A 127 -3.55 22.16 0.79
C SER A 127 -5.05 22.13 1.05
N LEU A 128 -5.90 22.41 0.05
CA LEU A 128 -7.35 22.53 0.25
C LEU A 128 -8.00 21.24 0.72
N SER A 129 -7.38 20.10 0.39
CA SER A 129 -7.86 18.77 0.71
C SER A 129 -7.01 18.08 1.81
N ASP A 130 -6.11 18.82 2.47
CA ASP A 130 -5.22 18.37 3.55
C ASP A 130 -4.55 16.99 3.30
N PRO A 131 -3.81 16.79 2.20
CA PRO A 131 -3.14 15.53 1.92
C PRO A 131 -2.01 15.25 2.93
N PHE A 132 -1.73 13.97 3.20
CA PHE A 132 -0.62 13.57 4.07
C PHE A 132 0.76 13.87 3.49
N LEU A 133 0.90 13.74 2.17
CA LEU A 133 2.10 14.04 1.41
C LEU A 133 1.81 15.16 0.40
N THR A 134 2.53 16.28 0.50
CA THR A 134 2.49 17.31 -0.54
C THR A 134 3.36 16.89 -1.71
N ILE A 135 2.78 16.84 -2.91
CA ILE A 135 3.50 16.66 -4.18
C ILE A 135 3.62 18.00 -4.92
N VAL A 136 4.54 18.10 -5.88
CA VAL A 136 4.89 19.37 -6.52
C VAL A 136 4.89 19.28 -8.05
N ASP A 137 4.43 20.35 -8.68
CA ASP A 137 4.36 20.50 -10.13
C ASP A 137 5.65 21.13 -10.67
N THR A 138 6.62 20.30 -11.07
CA THR A 138 7.95 20.78 -11.53
C THR A 138 8.11 20.79 -13.05
N GLY A 139 7.20 20.15 -13.79
CA GLY A 139 7.40 19.84 -15.20
C GLY A 139 8.32 18.64 -15.46
N GLU A 140 8.71 17.90 -14.43
CA GLU A 140 9.53 16.69 -14.50
C GLU A 140 8.83 15.54 -13.76
N TRP A 141 9.09 14.29 -14.17
CA TRP A 141 8.63 13.11 -13.45
C TRP A 141 9.30 13.03 -12.07
N ILE A 142 8.50 12.88 -11.02
CA ILE A 142 8.97 12.71 -9.64
C ILE A 142 8.34 11.45 -9.06
N HIS A 143 9.21 10.59 -8.50
CA HIS A 143 8.78 9.43 -7.75
C HIS A 143 8.43 9.80 -6.31
N TYR A 144 7.29 9.33 -5.83
CA TYR A 144 6.82 9.48 -4.46
C TYR A 144 6.60 8.13 -3.80
N ASP A 145 6.93 8.06 -2.51
CA ASP A 145 6.63 6.92 -1.64
C ASP A 145 6.02 7.45 -0.34
N PHE A 146 4.88 6.88 0.06
CA PHE A 146 4.19 7.19 1.30
C PHE A 146 3.84 5.91 2.02
N THR A 147 4.27 5.79 3.26
CA THR A 147 4.07 4.62 4.09
C THR A 147 3.36 4.99 5.38
N PHE A 148 2.36 4.21 5.78
CA PHE A 148 1.60 4.42 7.02
C PHE A 148 1.25 3.10 7.71
N ASN A 149 1.21 3.11 9.04
CA ASN A 149 0.60 2.04 9.81
C ASN A 149 -0.91 2.25 9.85
N PHE A 150 -1.71 1.21 9.61
CA PHE A 150 -3.15 1.36 9.51
C PHE A 150 -3.81 1.76 10.84
N ASP A 151 -3.35 1.28 11.99
CA ASP A 151 -3.96 1.61 13.29
C ASP A 151 -3.78 3.10 13.63
N ASP A 152 -2.58 3.62 13.38
CA ASP A 152 -2.27 5.04 13.57
C ASP A 152 -3.10 5.91 12.62
N PHE A 153 -3.19 5.50 11.35
CA PHE A 153 -3.98 6.19 10.33
C PHE A 153 -5.47 6.22 10.69
N ALA A 154 -6.05 5.08 11.06
CA ALA A 154 -7.45 4.97 11.47
C ALA A 154 -7.73 5.81 12.72
N THR A 155 -6.82 5.83 13.69
CA THR A 155 -6.95 6.65 14.91
C THR A 155 -6.94 8.15 14.59
N MET A 156 -6.07 8.57 13.69
CA MET A 156 -5.92 9.99 13.32
C MET A 156 -7.06 10.50 12.45
N THR A 157 -7.58 9.66 11.54
CA THR A 157 -8.50 10.09 10.48
C THR A 157 -9.94 9.64 10.71
N GLY A 158 -10.18 8.68 11.60
CA GLY A 158 -11.45 7.98 11.74
C GLY A 158 -11.78 7.02 10.59
N PHE A 159 -10.88 6.83 9.64
CA PHE A 159 -11.08 5.97 8.47
C PHE A 159 -11.14 4.50 8.89
N VAL A 160 -12.16 3.77 8.44
CA VAL A 160 -12.45 2.41 8.92
C VAL A 160 -11.69 1.35 8.13
N GLY A 161 -11.48 1.58 6.83
CA GLY A 161 -10.73 0.69 5.94
C GLY A 161 -11.45 -0.63 5.64
N SER A 162 -12.77 -0.65 5.68
CA SER A 162 -13.56 -1.88 5.48
C SER A 162 -13.72 -2.27 4.01
N ASP A 163 -13.57 -1.31 3.10
CA ASP A 163 -13.76 -1.46 1.65
C ASP A 163 -12.95 -0.39 0.90
N MET A 164 -11.61 -0.47 0.99
CA MET A 164 -10.74 0.59 0.46
C MET A 164 -10.51 0.43 -1.03
N HIS A 165 -10.79 1.49 -1.79
CA HIS A 165 -10.41 1.65 -3.18
C HIS A 165 -9.31 2.70 -3.29
N LEU A 166 -8.29 2.45 -4.11
CA LEU A 166 -7.35 3.50 -4.49
C LEU A 166 -8.07 4.47 -5.42
N MET A 167 -7.94 5.76 -5.19
CA MET A 167 -8.60 6.79 -6.00
C MET A 167 -7.60 7.84 -6.46
N LEU A 168 -7.80 8.34 -7.67
CA LEU A 168 -7.01 9.42 -8.24
C LEU A 168 -7.92 10.54 -8.71
N GLU A 169 -7.40 11.76 -8.74
CA GLU A 169 -8.16 12.95 -9.11
C GLU A 169 -7.28 14.03 -9.75
N ASP A 170 -7.91 14.71 -10.71
CA ASP A 170 -7.57 16.03 -11.21
C ASP A 170 -8.59 17.04 -10.62
N PHE A 171 -8.20 17.63 -9.50
CA PHE A 171 -9.11 18.33 -8.60
C PHE A 171 -9.46 19.72 -9.11
N ILE A 172 -10.74 19.91 -9.40
CA ILE A 172 -11.29 21.19 -9.87
C ILE A 172 -11.13 22.37 -8.89
N GLY A 173 -10.88 22.10 -7.61
CA GLY A 173 -10.71 23.14 -6.60
C GLY A 173 -9.32 23.77 -6.57
N ASP A 174 -8.34 23.17 -7.25
CA ASP A 174 -7.02 23.73 -7.46
C ASP A 174 -6.98 24.55 -8.78
N GLY A 175 -5.82 25.15 -9.10
CA GLY A 175 -5.69 26.12 -10.20
C GLY A 175 -5.44 25.50 -11.58
N GLY A 176 -5.41 24.17 -11.68
CA GLY A 176 -5.08 23.40 -12.87
C GLY A 176 -6.15 23.39 -13.96
N VAL A 177 -5.88 22.61 -15.01
CA VAL A 177 -6.78 22.31 -16.12
C VAL A 177 -6.69 20.84 -16.52
N ALA A 178 -7.81 20.26 -16.93
CA ALA A 178 -7.85 18.85 -17.37
C ALA A 178 -6.70 18.48 -18.33
N GLY A 179 -5.92 17.49 -17.93
CA GLY A 179 -4.84 16.90 -18.74
C GLY A 179 -3.48 17.57 -18.58
N ASP A 180 -3.26 18.32 -17.49
CA ASP A 180 -1.96 18.86 -17.10
C ASP A 180 -1.25 18.03 -16.01
N ILE A 181 -1.94 17.05 -15.41
CA ILE A 181 -1.36 16.08 -14.48
C ILE A 181 -1.33 14.66 -15.06
N PHE A 182 -0.31 13.92 -14.64
CA PHE A 182 -0.07 12.55 -15.09
C PHE A 182 0.40 11.67 -13.93
N PHE A 183 -0.02 10.41 -13.96
CA PHE A 183 0.40 9.37 -13.01
C PHE A 183 0.94 8.16 -13.75
N ASP A 184 1.92 7.50 -13.16
CA ASP A 184 2.50 6.25 -13.66
C ASP A 184 3.08 5.39 -12.52
N ASN A 185 3.41 4.13 -12.82
CA ASN A 185 4.12 3.19 -11.94
C ASN A 185 3.54 3.12 -10.52
N ILE A 186 2.22 3.03 -10.43
CA ILE A 186 1.48 3.03 -9.17
C ILE A 186 1.56 1.65 -8.54
N PHE A 187 1.96 1.59 -7.27
CA PHE A 187 1.87 0.43 -6.42
C PHE A 187 1.20 0.77 -5.11
N PHE A 188 0.25 -0.08 -4.69
CA PHE A 188 -0.29 -0.05 -3.34
C PHE A 188 -0.15 -1.45 -2.72
N ARG A 189 0.60 -1.53 -1.62
CA ARG A 189 1.04 -2.80 -1.04
C ARG A 189 0.99 -2.79 0.47
N ALA A 190 0.80 -3.96 1.07
CA ALA A 190 0.98 -4.17 2.50
C ALA A 190 2.29 -4.91 2.79
N THR A 191 2.92 -4.53 3.89
CA THR A 191 3.99 -5.31 4.53
C THR A 191 3.44 -5.91 5.81
N THR A 192 3.40 -7.24 5.87
CA THR A 192 2.92 -7.98 7.05
C THR A 192 4.06 -8.76 7.67
N ASP A 193 4.19 -8.71 9.00
CA ASP A 193 5.05 -9.63 9.73
C ASP A 193 4.36 -10.98 9.79
N VAL A 194 4.88 -11.98 9.06
CA VAL A 194 4.37 -13.35 9.15
C VAL A 194 5.27 -14.12 10.12
N PRO A 195 4.77 -14.55 11.30
CA PRO A 195 5.52 -15.46 12.14
C PRO A 195 5.57 -16.83 11.46
N GLU A 196 6.74 -17.27 10.99
CA GLU A 196 6.87 -18.67 10.58
C GLU A 196 6.64 -19.60 11.79
N PRO A 197 6.00 -20.76 11.61
CA PRO A 197 6.08 -21.82 12.61
C PRO A 197 7.53 -22.25 12.69
N ALA A 198 8.23 -21.81 13.75
CA ALA A 198 9.68 -21.99 13.92
C ALA A 198 10.09 -23.41 13.48
N PRO A 199 10.81 -23.56 12.33
CA PRO A 199 11.20 -24.88 11.85
C PRO A 199 12.02 -25.64 12.89
N PHE A 200 12.73 -24.90 13.75
CA PHE A 200 13.47 -25.41 14.91
C PHE A 200 12.58 -25.96 16.03
N ALA A 201 11.35 -25.48 16.21
CA ALA A 201 10.40 -26.06 17.15
C ALA A 201 9.94 -27.44 16.65
N LEU A 202 9.57 -27.55 15.38
CA LEU A 202 9.20 -28.82 14.74
C LEU A 202 10.37 -29.81 14.71
N LEU A 203 11.58 -29.35 14.38
CA LEU A 203 12.80 -30.15 14.44
C LEU A 203 13.13 -30.58 15.88
N GLY A 204 12.99 -29.66 16.84
CA GLY A 204 13.22 -29.92 18.27
C GLY A 204 12.26 -30.99 18.81
N PHE A 205 10.97 -30.88 18.53
CA PHE A 205 9.99 -31.91 18.88
C PHE A 205 10.25 -33.24 18.16
N GLY A 206 10.65 -33.21 16.89
CA GLY A 206 11.02 -34.41 16.13
C GLY A 206 12.22 -35.15 16.75
N LEU A 207 13.26 -34.42 17.16
CA LEU A 207 14.46 -34.98 17.79
C LEU A 207 14.17 -35.52 19.20
N ILE A 208 13.33 -34.85 19.99
CA ILE A 208 12.88 -35.34 21.31
C ILE A 208 12.08 -36.63 21.16
N GLY A 209 11.15 -36.68 20.18
CA GLY A 209 10.38 -37.89 19.86
C GLY A 209 11.29 -39.07 19.50
N LEU A 210 12.27 -38.85 18.61
CA LEU A 210 13.25 -39.87 18.21
C LEU A 210 14.13 -40.34 19.40
N GLY A 211 14.52 -39.43 20.29
CA GLY A 211 15.30 -39.74 21.49
C GLY A 211 14.54 -40.61 22.51
N LEU A 212 13.25 -40.38 22.69
CA LEU A 212 12.40 -41.16 23.60
C LEU A 212 12.08 -42.56 23.06
N ILE A 213 11.91 -42.72 21.74
CA ILE A 213 11.69 -44.02 21.10
C ILE A 213 12.90 -44.94 21.28
N ARG A 214 14.12 -44.39 21.26
CA ARG A 214 15.36 -45.16 21.41
C ARG A 214 15.56 -45.76 22.81
N ARG A 215 14.93 -45.20 23.85
CA ARG A 215 15.02 -45.69 25.24
C ARG A 215 14.08 -46.85 25.57
N ARG A 216 13.12 -47.19 24.69
CA ARG A 216 12.17 -48.30 24.92
C ARG A 216 12.66 -49.68 24.42
N LYS A 217 13.84 -49.75 23.79
CA LYS A 217 14.42 -51.01 23.26
C LYS A 217 15.71 -51.46 23.95
N ALA A 218 15.99 -50.96 25.16
CA ALA A 218 17.10 -51.43 26.00
C ALA A 218 16.55 -51.99 27.31
#